data_AF-A0A956QJU0-F1
#
_entry.id   AF-A0A956QJU0-F1
#
_cell.length_a   1.000
_cell.length_b   1.000
_cell.length_c   1.000
_cell.angle_alpha   90.00
_cell.angle_beta   90.00
_cell.angle_gamma   90.00
#
_symmetry.space_group_name_H-M   'P 1'
#
loop_
_entity.id
_entity.type
_entity.pdbx_description
1 polymer ?
#
loop_
_entity_poly.entity_id
_entity_poly.type
_entity_poly.pdbx_seq_one_letter_code
_entity_poly.pdbx_strand_id
1 'polypeptide(L)'
;MQTESSERWIAGLAHLAYLPVITTCWLPLLFYFWKHDESDFVAEHARQAAAYQAVVAVFLAVSGGVVYALRNQFSAFMLHAIVLLLVVVFALILLVLAVPTFGGAAAAARGDEYLYPFLGPLLDG
;
A
#
# COMPACT_ATOMS: atom_id res chain seq x y z
N MET A 1 15.21 -13.84 17.91
CA MET A 1 14.18 -13.52 18.91
C MET A 1 12.90 -14.20 18.47
N GLN A 2 12.15 -14.88 19.34
CA GLN A 2 10.86 -15.44 18.93
C GLN A 2 9.84 -14.30 18.92
N THR A 3 9.38 -13.90 17.73
CA THR A 3 8.28 -12.92 17.56
C THR A 3 6.99 -13.50 18.13
N GLU A 4 6.27 -12.72 18.93
CA GLU A 4 4.99 -13.15 19.46
C GLU A 4 3.92 -13.25 18.35
N SER A 5 2.92 -14.12 18.56
CA SER A 5 1.79 -14.27 17.63
C SER A 5 1.06 -12.95 17.39
N SER A 6 0.93 -12.12 18.43
CA SER A 6 0.33 -10.78 18.39
C SER A 6 1.08 -9.84 17.43
N GLU A 7 2.41 -9.83 17.48
CA GLU A 7 3.26 -9.01 16.63
C GLU A 7 3.14 -9.40 15.16
N ARG A 8 3.11 -10.70 14.86
CA ARG A 8 2.91 -11.22 13.51
C ARG A 8 1.58 -10.76 12.90
N TRP A 9 0.52 -10.77 13.70
CA TRP A 9 -0.79 -10.27 13.27
C TRP A 9 -0.76 -8.76 12.99
N ILE A 10 -0.17 -7.96 13.89
CA ILE A 10 -0.09 -6.50 13.70
C ILE A 10 0.76 -6.15 12.47
N ALA A 11 1.93 -6.78 12.31
CA ALA A 11 2.79 -6.62 11.14
C ALA A 11 2.07 -7.00 9.84
N GLY A 12 1.34 -8.13 9.83
CA GLY A 12 0.55 -8.52 8.68
C GLY A 12 -0.58 -7.54 8.34
N LEU A 13 -1.29 -7.04 9.36
CA LEU A 13 -2.33 -6.03 9.20
C LEU A 13 -1.78 -4.70 8.69
N ALA A 14 -0.56 -4.33 9.04
CA ALA A 14 0.08 -3.12 8.51
C ALA A 14 0.16 -3.17 6.98
N HIS A 15 0.54 -4.30 6.38
CA HIS A 15 0.55 -4.44 4.93
C HIS A 15 -0.87 -4.38 4.36
N LEU A 16 -1.82 -5.13 4.92
CA LEU A 16 -3.18 -5.26 4.37
C LEU A 16 -4.09 -4.04 4.60
N ALA A 17 -3.64 -3.06 5.38
CA ALA A 17 -4.44 -1.96 5.87
C ALA A 17 -5.21 -1.19 4.80
N TYR A 18 -4.69 -1.01 3.58
CA TYR A 18 -5.35 -0.21 2.53
C TYR A 18 -6.41 -0.98 1.71
N LEU A 19 -6.51 -2.31 1.86
CA LEU A 19 -7.47 -3.14 1.09
C LEU A 19 -8.95 -2.82 1.35
N PRO A 20 -9.43 -2.64 2.60
CA PRO A 20 -10.84 -2.36 2.85
C PRO A 20 -11.26 -0.97 2.38
N VAL A 21 -10.40 0.05 2.52
CA VAL A 21 -10.65 1.40 2.02
C VAL A 21 -9.31 2.08 1.75
N ILE A 22 -9.12 2.74 0.60
CA ILE A 22 -7.88 3.51 0.34
C ILE A 22 -7.61 4.57 1.43
N THR A 23 -8.65 5.04 2.13
CA THR A 23 -8.52 6.03 3.22
C THR A 23 -7.82 5.51 4.46
N THR A 24 -7.50 4.21 4.57
CA THR A 24 -6.78 3.64 5.72
C THR A 24 -5.28 3.52 5.49
N CYS A 25 -4.74 4.20 4.48
CA CYS A 25 -3.30 4.27 4.19
C CYS A 25 -2.45 4.89 5.32
N TRP A 26 -3.07 5.45 6.36
CA TRP A 26 -2.41 5.94 7.58
C TRP A 26 -2.30 4.88 8.70
N LEU A 27 -3.00 3.74 8.60
CA LEU A 27 -2.94 2.69 9.63
C LEU A 27 -1.53 2.12 9.86
N PRO A 28 -0.67 1.92 8.85
CA PRO A 28 0.69 1.47 9.11
C PRO A 28 1.49 2.48 9.93
N LEU A 29 1.27 3.78 9.72
CA LEU A 29 1.89 4.82 10.55
C LEU A 29 1.40 4.73 12.00
N LEU A 30 0.11 4.46 12.20
CA LEU A 30 -0.42 4.25 13.54
C LEU A 30 0.24 3.02 14.21
N PHE A 31 0.37 1.90 13.50
CA PHE A 31 1.04 0.71 14.02
C PHE A 31 2.52 0.96 14.31
N TYR A 32 3.20 1.73 13.45
CA TYR A 32 4.57 2.16 13.68
C TYR A 32 4.68 2.93 14.99
N PHE A 33 3.97 4.06 15.14
CA PHE A 33 4.07 4.88 16.35
C PHE A 33 3.62 4.14 17.61
N TRP A 34 2.64 3.23 17.50
CA TRP A 34 2.18 2.45 18.64
C TRP A 34 3.20 1.41 19.12
N LYS A 35 3.94 0.77 18.20
CA LYS A 35 4.81 -0.37 18.52
C LYS A 35 6.30 -0.12 18.36
N HIS A 36 6.73 1.07 17.90
CA HIS A 36 8.14 1.33 17.62
C HIS A 36 9.09 1.19 18.82
N ASP A 37 8.63 1.51 20.02
CA ASP A 37 9.43 1.37 21.25
C ASP A 37 9.39 -0.05 21.85
N GLU A 38 8.44 -0.88 21.41
CA GLU A 38 8.17 -2.20 21.98
C GLU A 38 8.65 -3.36 21.09
N SER A 39 8.67 -3.18 19.78
CA SER A 39 8.93 -4.25 18.81
C SER A 39 9.55 -3.73 17.51
N ASP A 40 10.85 -3.99 17.34
CA ASP A 40 11.58 -3.67 16.10
C ASP A 40 10.94 -4.36 14.88
N PHE A 41 10.43 -5.58 15.06
CA PHE A 41 9.77 -6.35 14.00
C PHE A 41 8.50 -5.65 13.51
N VAL A 42 7.61 -5.25 14.42
CA VAL A 42 6.39 -4.53 14.03
C VAL A 42 6.74 -3.16 13.47
N ALA A 43 7.70 -2.46 14.07
CA ALA A 43 8.16 -1.16 13.60
C ALA A 43 8.63 -1.24 12.15
N GLU A 44 9.47 -2.20 11.81
CA GLU A 44 10.02 -2.31 10.46
C GLU A 44 8.96 -2.67 9.42
N HIS A 45 8.11 -3.66 9.70
CA HIS A 45 6.98 -4.01 8.83
C HIS A 45 6.02 -2.82 8.63
N ALA A 46 5.72 -2.09 9.70
CA ALA A 46 4.84 -0.93 9.65
C ALA A 46 5.47 0.23 8.86
N ARG A 47 6.79 0.45 8.98
CA ARG A 47 7.55 1.46 8.23
C ARG A 47 7.56 1.14 6.73
N GLN A 48 7.88 -0.11 6.36
CA GLN A 48 7.85 -0.61 4.99
C GLN A 48 6.45 -0.49 4.38
N ALA A 49 5.42 -0.92 5.12
CA ALA A 49 4.04 -0.82 4.68
C ALA A 49 3.58 0.64 4.53
N ALA A 50 3.96 1.53 5.44
CA ALA A 50 3.63 2.95 5.37
C ALA A 50 4.21 3.60 4.11
N ALA A 51 5.50 3.38 3.86
CA ALA A 51 6.17 3.93 2.68
C ALA A 51 5.54 3.41 1.38
N TYR A 52 5.25 2.11 1.32
CA TYR A 52 4.57 1.51 0.18
C TYR A 52 3.18 2.11 -0.05
N GLN A 53 2.36 2.20 1.00
CA GLN A 53 1.02 2.76 0.90
C GLN A 53 1.04 4.26 0.57
N ALA A 54 2.05 5.00 0.99
CA ALA A 54 2.25 6.39 0.59
C ALA A 54 2.49 6.51 -0.93
N VAL A 55 3.35 5.65 -1.51
CA VAL A 55 3.58 5.62 -2.97
C VAL A 55 2.29 5.28 -3.72
N VAL A 56 1.54 4.28 -3.25
CA VAL A 56 0.24 3.91 -3.83
C VAL A 56 -0.75 5.08 -3.75
N ALA A 57 -0.83 5.77 -2.61
CA ALA A 57 -1.71 6.92 -2.43
C ALA A 57 -1.37 8.09 -3.38
N VAL A 58 -0.07 8.40 -3.53
CA VAL A 58 0.39 9.43 -4.48
C VAL A 58 0.03 9.04 -5.91
N PHE A 59 0.28 7.78 -6.31
CA PHE A 59 -0.09 7.28 -7.63
C PHE A 59 -1.59 7.45 -7.90
N LEU A 60 -2.45 7.10 -6.94
CA LEU A 60 -3.90 7.23 -7.06
C LEU A 60 -4.34 8.69 -7.14
N ALA A 61 -3.75 9.56 -6.33
CA ALA A 61 -4.07 10.99 -6.33
C ALA A 61 -3.72 11.65 -7.66
N VAL A 62 -2.51 11.40 -8.19
CA VAL A 62 -2.06 11.94 -9.48
C VAL A 62 -2.97 11.45 -10.60
N SER A 63 -3.21 10.15 -10.65
CA SER A 63 -3.95 9.55 -11.74
C SER A 63 -5.45 9.94 -11.70
N GLY A 64 -6.03 10.06 -10.51
CA GLY A 64 -7.38 10.61 -10.32
C GLY A 64 -7.48 12.09 -10.75
N GLY A 65 -6.44 12.89 -10.44
CA GLY A 65 -6.32 14.27 -10.90
C GLY A 65 -6.30 14.40 -12.43
N VAL A 66 -5.58 13.50 -13.12
CA VAL A 66 -5.56 13.45 -14.60
C VAL A 66 -6.96 13.14 -15.15
N VAL A 67 -7.65 12.13 -14.61
CA VAL A 67 -9.04 11.80 -15.03
C VAL A 67 -9.96 13.01 -14.84
N TYR A 68 -9.87 13.67 -13.69
CA TYR A 68 -10.66 14.86 -13.40
C TYR A 68 -10.38 16.02 -14.38
N ALA A 69 -9.11 16.27 -14.70
CA ALA A 69 -8.71 17.33 -15.62
C ALA A 69 -9.22 17.08 -17.06
N LEU A 70 -9.18 15.83 -17.52
CA LEU A 70 -9.63 15.45 -18.86
C LEU A 70 -11.16 15.47 -19.01
N ARG A 71 -11.92 15.38 -17.91
CA ARG A 71 -13.39 15.38 -17.92
C ARG A 71 -14.01 16.50 -18.74
N ASN A 72 -13.46 17.71 -18.64
CA ASN A 72 -14.04 18.90 -19.28
C ASN A 72 -13.58 19.10 -20.74
N GLN A 73 -12.64 18.29 -21.22
CA GLN A 73 -12.03 18.45 -22.55
C GLN A 73 -12.69 17.60 -23.65
N PHE A 74 -13.49 16.60 -23.26
CA PHE A 74 -14.07 15.62 -24.20
C PHE A 74 -15.60 15.65 -24.19
N SER A 75 -16.19 15.25 -25.32
CA SER A 75 -17.62 14.98 -25.39
C SER A 75 -17.98 13.82 -24.45
N ALA A 76 -19.22 13.77 -23.97
CA ALA A 76 -19.66 12.74 -23.03
C ALA A 76 -19.42 11.31 -23.55
N PHE A 77 -19.59 11.06 -24.85
CA PHE A 77 -19.34 9.75 -25.47
C PHE A 77 -17.85 9.38 -25.47
N MET A 78 -16.96 10.29 -25.92
CA MET A 78 -15.52 10.05 -25.86
C MET A 78 -15.02 9.88 -24.43
N LEU A 79 -15.55 10.67 -23.50
CA LEU A 79 -15.19 10.58 -22.09
C LEU A 79 -15.54 9.21 -21.51
N HIS A 80 -16.69 8.63 -21.84
CA HIS A 80 -17.05 7.28 -21.36
C HIS A 80 -16.07 6.21 -21.84
N ALA A 81 -15.67 6.24 -23.11
CA ALA A 81 -14.70 5.28 -23.64
C ALA A 81 -13.32 5.42 -22.96
N ILE A 82 -12.85 6.65 -22.77
CA ILE A 82 -11.58 6.94 -22.09
C ILE A 82 -11.65 6.50 -20.62
N VAL A 83 -12.73 6.83 -19.91
CA VAL A 83 -12.92 6.45 -18.50
C VAL A 83 -12.96 4.93 -18.36
N LEU A 84 -13.66 4.20 -19.23
CA LEU A 84 -13.70 2.74 -19.18
C LEU A 84 -12.30 2.14 -19.37
N LEU A 85 -11.55 2.63 -20.37
CA LEU A 85 -10.17 2.20 -20.59
C LEU A 85 -9.29 2.48 -19.37
N LEU A 86 -9.39 3.68 -18.79
CA LEU A 86 -8.64 4.04 -17.60
C LEU A 86 -9.01 3.15 -16.43
N VAL A 87 -10.30 2.89 -16.16
CA VAL A 87 -10.73 1.98 -15.09
C VAL A 87 -10.09 0.60 -15.22
N VAL A 88 -10.05 0.03 -16.43
CA VAL A 88 -9.40 -1.27 -16.67
C VAL A 88 -7.90 -1.20 -16.41
N VAL A 89 -7.22 -0.19 -16.94
CA VAL A 89 -5.77 -0.01 -16.72
C VAL A 89 -5.45 0.18 -15.23
N PHE A 90 -6.23 0.99 -14.53
CA PHE A 90 -6.09 1.20 -13.08
C PHE A 90 -6.31 -0.08 -12.28
N ALA A 91 -7.33 -0.86 -12.62
CA ALA A 91 -7.60 -2.14 -11.95
C ALA A 91 -6.40 -3.10 -12.11
N LEU A 92 -5.80 -3.16 -13.31
CA LEU A 92 -4.60 -3.96 -13.55
C LEU A 92 -3.40 -3.46 -12.74
N ILE A 93 -3.18 -2.14 -12.69
CA ILE A 93 -2.09 -1.56 -11.89
C ILE A 93 -2.31 -1.86 -10.40
N LEU A 94 -3.52 -1.66 -9.88
CA LEU A 94 -3.85 -1.98 -8.49
C LEU A 94 -3.66 -3.46 -8.17
N LEU A 95 -3.98 -4.36 -9.10
CA LEU A 95 -3.74 -5.79 -8.94
C LEU A 95 -2.23 -6.08 -8.82
N VAL A 96 -1.40 -5.46 -9.68
CA VAL A 96 0.06 -5.58 -9.59
C VAL A 96 0.58 -5.03 -8.26
N LEU A 97 0.06 -3.87 -7.83
CA LEU A 97 0.42 -3.25 -6.56
C LEU A 97 -0.11 -4.02 -5.34
N ALA A 98 -1.10 -4.90 -5.49
CA ALA A 98 -1.59 -5.73 -4.40
C ALA A 98 -0.64 -6.90 -4.08
N VAL A 99 0.08 -7.41 -5.07
CA VAL A 99 0.94 -8.60 -4.89
C VAL A 99 2.01 -8.41 -3.80
N PRO A 100 2.80 -7.31 -3.77
CA PRO A 100 3.80 -7.10 -2.73
C PRO A 100 3.18 -6.95 -1.33
N THR A 101 1.95 -6.47 -1.25
CA THR A 101 1.20 -6.34 0.01
C THR A 101 0.90 -7.70 0.62
N PHE A 102 0.40 -8.63 -0.19
CA PHE A 102 0.19 -10.01 0.26
C PHE A 102 1.51 -10.72 0.57
N GLY A 103 2.57 -10.40 -0.18
CA GLY A 103 3.93 -10.86 0.12
C GLY A 103 4.40 -10.45 1.52
N GLY A 104 4.26 -9.17 1.85
CA GLY A 104 4.60 -8.64 3.18
C GLY A 104 3.76 -9.24 4.30
N ALA A 105 2.45 -9.37 4.09
CA ALA A 105 1.57 -10.02 5.05
C ALA A 105 1.91 -11.51 5.28
N ALA A 106 2.25 -12.23 4.20
CA ALA A 106 2.63 -13.64 4.28
C ALA A 106 4.00 -13.82 4.96
N ALA A 107 4.96 -12.93 4.71
CA ALA A 107 6.24 -12.89 5.41
C ALA A 107 6.06 -12.61 6.91
N ALA A 108 5.26 -11.59 7.25
CA ALA A 108 4.93 -11.26 8.63
C ALA A 108 4.29 -12.45 9.37
N ALA A 109 3.38 -13.19 8.73
CA ALA A 109 2.76 -14.38 9.30
C ALA A 109 3.76 -15.51 9.63
N ARG A 110 4.87 -15.60 8.89
CA ARG A 110 5.96 -16.54 9.17
C ARG A 110 6.97 -16.02 10.21
N GLY A 111 6.90 -14.72 10.54
CA GLY A 111 7.90 -14.04 11.35
C GLY A 111 9.17 -13.69 10.56
N ASP A 112 9.08 -13.66 9.24
CA ASP A 112 10.18 -13.24 8.37
C ASP A 112 10.10 -11.72 8.14
N GLU A 113 11.25 -11.05 8.13
CA GLU A 113 11.34 -9.67 7.66
C GLU A 113 10.94 -9.56 6.18
N TYR A 114 10.38 -8.42 5.79
CA TYR A 114 9.97 -8.19 4.41
C TYR A 114 10.37 -6.81 3.91
N LEU A 115 11.14 -6.81 2.83
CA LEU A 115 11.55 -5.61 2.12
C LEU A 115 10.78 -5.51 0.81
N TYR A 116 10.13 -4.37 0.59
CA TYR A 116 9.48 -4.12 -0.70
C TYR A 116 10.55 -4.02 -1.80
N PRO A 117 10.43 -4.74 -2.93
CA PRO A 117 11.50 -4.87 -3.93
C PRO A 117 12.12 -3.58 -4.46
N PHE A 118 11.40 -2.45 -4.41
CA PHE A 118 11.89 -1.13 -4.87
C PHE A 118 12.03 -0.10 -3.75
N LEU A 119 11.33 -0.29 -2.63
CA LEU A 119 11.30 0.67 -1.52
C LEU A 119 12.18 0.25 -0.36
N GLY A 120 12.26 -1.05 -0.05
CA GLY A 120 13.09 -1.57 1.03
C GLY A 120 14.54 -1.08 0.94
N PRO A 121 15.24 -1.26 -0.20
CA PRO A 121 16.61 -0.77 -0.36
C PRO A 121 16.79 0.75 -0.20
N LEU A 122 15.75 1.55 -0.41
CA LEU A 122 15.79 3.01 -0.21
C LEU A 122 15.54 3.43 1.24
N LEU A 123 14.89 2.56 2.00
CA LEU A 123 14.55 2.79 3.39
C LEU A 123 15.62 2.25 4.35
N ASP A 124 16.38 1.24 3.93
CA ASP A 124 17.42 0.60 4.73
C ASP A 124 18.85 1.09 4.42
N GLY A 125 18.97 1.95 3.40
CA GLY A 125 20.24 2.53 2.93
C GLY A 125 20.66 3.80 3.63
#